data_AF-A0A2G9I8T8-F1
#
_entry.id   AF-A0A2G9I8T8-F1
#
_cell.length_a   1.000
_cell.length_b   1.000
_cell.length_c   1.000
_cell.angle_alpha   90.00
_cell.angle_beta   90.00
_cell.angle_gamma   90.00
#
_symmetry.space_group_name_H-M   'P 1'
#
loop_
_entity.id
_entity.type
_entity.pdbx_description
1 polymer ?
#
loop_
_entity_poly.entity_id
_entity_poly.type
_entity_poly.pdbx_seq_one_letter_code
_entity_poly.pdbx_strand_id
1 'polypeptide(L)'
;MNDATQLTWGLINDTYKMDLILIHPPHLIALACMYIASAHKDKDNTAWFEELRVDMNVVKNIAMEILDFYDSHKLITDERINAAMNKLPK
;
A
#
# COMPACT_ATOMS: atom_id res chain seq x y z
N MET A 1 3.04 16.92 -13.18
CA MET A 1 3.60 16.00 -12.17
C MET A 1 3.37 14.60 -12.71
N ASN A 2 4.36 13.73 -12.80
CA ASN A 2 4.27 12.46 -13.55
C ASN A 2 3.11 11.60 -12.98
N ASP A 3 2.21 11.07 -13.82
CA ASP A 3 0.98 10.38 -13.36
C ASP A 3 1.27 9.22 -12.39
N ALA A 4 2.38 8.50 -12.60
CA ALA A 4 2.83 7.44 -11.70
C ALA A 4 3.28 7.97 -10.33
N THR A 5 3.84 9.18 -10.26
CA THR A 5 4.23 9.83 -8.99
C THR A 5 3.01 10.20 -8.17
N GLN A 6 1.97 10.74 -8.81
CA GLN A 6 0.73 11.09 -8.11
C GLN A 6 0.03 9.82 -7.56
N LEU A 7 -0.01 8.75 -8.35
CA LEU A 7 -0.56 7.47 -7.90
C LEU A 7 0.25 6.88 -6.74
N THR A 8 1.59 6.85 -6.86
CA THR A 8 2.49 6.39 -5.79
C THR A 8 2.26 7.18 -4.49
N TRP A 9 2.13 8.50 -4.59
CA TRP A 9 1.85 9.35 -3.43
C TRP A 9 0.50 9.03 -2.78
N GLY A 10 -0.53 8.81 -3.59
CA GLY A 10 -1.84 8.36 -3.11
C GLY A 10 -1.76 7.05 -2.33
N LEU A 11 -1.08 6.05 -2.91
CA LEU A 11 -0.85 4.75 -2.27
C LEU A 11 -0.11 4.90 -0.93
N ILE A 12 0.95 5.71 -0.89
CA ILE A 12 1.71 5.97 0.36
C ILE A 12 0.79 6.55 1.43
N ASN A 13 -0.05 7.53 1.10
CA ASN A 13 -0.97 8.11 2.07
C ASN A 13 -1.98 7.08 2.61
N ASP A 14 -2.44 6.17 1.76
CA ASP A 14 -3.37 5.12 2.17
C ASP A 14 -2.71 4.07 3.09
N THR A 15 -1.39 3.86 3.01
CA THR A 15 -0.69 2.94 3.93
C THR A 15 -0.78 3.35 5.40
N TYR A 16 -1.09 4.62 5.72
CA TYR A 16 -1.32 5.07 7.10
C TYR A 16 -2.64 4.58 7.72
N LYS A 17 -3.53 3.99 6.91
CA LYS A 17 -4.74 3.30 7.39
C LYS A 17 -4.45 1.83 7.77
N MET A 18 -3.21 1.39 7.63
CA MET A 18 -2.72 0.04 7.90
C MET A 18 -1.62 0.10 8.96
N ASP A 19 -1.17 -1.07 9.42
CA ASP A 19 -0.09 -1.19 10.42
C ASP A 19 1.32 -1.18 9.80
N LEU A 20 1.42 -1.04 8.47
CA LEU A 20 2.69 -1.16 7.71
C LEU A 20 3.83 -0.30 8.28
N ILE A 21 3.55 0.93 8.69
CA ILE A 21 4.57 1.84 9.26
C ILE A 21 5.17 1.34 10.59
N LEU A 22 4.45 0.48 11.31
CA LEU A 22 4.88 -0.09 12.58
C LEU A 22 5.76 -1.34 12.39
N ILE A 23 5.61 -2.02 11.25
CA ILE A 23 6.25 -3.33 10.99
C ILE A 23 7.28 -3.32 9.87
N HIS A 24 7.27 -2.31 9.00
CA HIS A 24 8.19 -2.19 7.86
C HIS A 24 8.95 -0.85 7.84
N PRO A 25 10.24 -0.87 7.46
CA PRO A 25 10.98 0.33 7.13
C PRO A 25 10.29 1.20 6.06
N PRO A 26 10.26 2.54 6.19
CA PRO A 26 9.54 3.43 5.25
C PRO A 26 9.94 3.26 3.77
N HIS A 27 11.21 2.96 3.50
CA HIS A 27 11.69 2.77 2.13
C HIS A 27 11.11 1.52 1.45
N LEU A 28 10.83 0.45 2.20
CA LEU A 28 10.22 -0.76 1.65
C LEU A 28 8.74 -0.53 1.30
N ILE A 29 8.04 0.25 2.14
CA ILE A 29 6.67 0.68 1.87
C ILE A 29 6.63 1.53 0.60
N ALA A 30 7.55 2.50 0.48
CA ALA A 30 7.65 3.34 -0.72
C ALA A 30 7.91 2.52 -2.00
N LEU A 31 8.81 1.53 -1.94
CA LEU A 31 9.09 0.63 -3.05
C LEU A 31 7.87 -0.22 -3.43
N ALA A 32 7.11 -0.71 -2.45
CA ALA A 32 5.87 -1.44 -2.71
C ALA A 32 4.81 -0.55 -3.40
N CYS A 33 4.63 0.69 -2.93
CA CYS A 33 3.74 1.66 -3.58
C CYS A 33 4.19 1.98 -5.01
N MET A 34 5.49 2.17 -5.24
CA MET A 34 6.05 2.38 -6.58
C MET A 34 5.84 1.17 -7.48
N TYR A 35 6.00 -0.05 -6.95
CA TYR A 35 5.79 -1.29 -7.68
C TYR A 35 4.32 -1.42 -8.15
N ILE A 36 3.36 -1.20 -7.25
CA ILE A 36 1.92 -1.18 -7.58
C ILE A 36 1.61 -0.11 -8.62
N ALA A 37 2.10 1.12 -8.43
CA ALA A 37 1.84 2.22 -9.36
C ALA A 37 2.45 1.96 -10.74
N SER A 38 3.61 1.32 -10.80
CA SER A 38 4.27 0.93 -12.06
C SER A 38 3.44 -0.12 -12.80
N ALA A 39 3.00 -1.17 -12.10
CA ALA A 39 2.14 -2.20 -12.67
C ALA A 39 0.79 -1.64 -13.15
N HIS A 40 0.17 -0.75 -12.37
CA HIS A 40 -1.12 -0.14 -12.72
C HIS A 40 -1.05 0.83 -13.92
N LYS A 41 0.14 1.36 -14.23
CA LYS A 41 0.37 2.28 -15.34
C LYS A 41 1.06 1.62 -16.54
N ASP A 42 1.17 0.29 -16.53
CA ASP A 42 1.92 -0.48 -17.54
C ASP A 42 3.33 0.06 -17.78
N LYS A 43 3.96 0.58 -16.72
CA LYS A 43 5.31 1.16 -16.78
C LYS A 43 6.33 0.10 -16.42
N ASP A 44 7.13 -0.31 -17.40
CA ASP A 44 8.25 -1.22 -17.16
C ASP A 44 9.38 -0.51 -16.43
N ASN A 45 9.57 -0.88 -15.16
CA ASN A 45 10.68 -0.43 -14.31
C ASN A 45 11.50 -1.64 -13.81
N THR A 46 11.40 -2.79 -14.45
CA THR A 46 12.00 -4.05 -13.97
C THR A 46 13.50 -3.91 -13.76
N ALA A 47 14.21 -3.40 -14.78
CA ALA A 47 15.65 -3.15 -14.69
C ALA A 47 16.03 -2.22 -13.53
N TRP A 48 15.25 -1.16 -13.29
CA TRP A 48 15.50 -0.25 -12.17
C TRP A 48 15.31 -0.92 -10.82
N PHE A 49 14.30 -1.79 -10.66
CA PHE A 49 14.10 -2.58 -9.44
C PHE A 49 15.19 -3.65 -9.24
N GLU A 50 15.70 -4.27 -10.32
CA GLU A 50 16.79 -5.26 -10.26
C GLU A 50 18.13 -4.64 -9.82
N GLU A 51 18.36 -3.37 -10.12
CA GLU A 51 19.53 -2.63 -9.64
C GLU A 51 19.47 -2.33 -8.14
N LEU A 52 18.29 -2.41 -7.52
CA LEU A 52 18.14 -2.20 -6.09
C LEU A 52 18.66 -3.41 -5.32
N ARG A 53 19.55 -3.17 -4.35
CA ARG A 53 20.03 -4.20 -3.42
C ARG A 53 19.01 -4.45 -2.28
N VAL A 54 17.77 -4.76 -2.66
CA VAL A 54 16.63 -4.95 -1.76
C VAL A 54 16.00 -6.31 -2.03
N ASP A 55 15.52 -6.99 -0.98
CA ASP A 55 14.76 -8.23 -1.15
C ASP A 55 13.38 -7.94 -1.76
N MET A 56 13.24 -8.25 -3.04
CA MET A 56 12.00 -8.05 -3.78
C MET A 56 10.86 -8.94 -3.30
N ASN A 57 11.12 -10.04 -2.58
CA ASN A 57 10.06 -10.82 -1.94
C ASN A 57 9.37 -10.02 -0.83
N VAL A 58 10.15 -9.26 -0.05
CA VAL A 58 9.60 -8.37 0.99
C VAL A 58 8.78 -7.26 0.36
N VAL A 59 9.29 -6.61 -0.69
CA VAL A 59 8.55 -5.58 -1.44
C VAL A 59 7.24 -6.13 -1.99
N LYS A 60 7.27 -7.33 -2.58
CA LYS A 60 6.08 -8.01 -3.10
C LYS A 60 5.06 -8.32 -2.01
N ASN A 61 5.51 -8.82 -0.85
CA ASN A 61 4.61 -9.15 0.26
C ASN A 61 3.89 -7.88 0.78
N ILE A 62 4.62 -6.78 0.96
CA ILE A 62 4.02 -5.49 1.35
C ILE A 62 3.04 -5.01 0.27
N ALA A 63 3.39 -5.15 -1.00
CA ALA A 63 2.50 -4.76 -2.09
C ALA A 63 1.20 -5.58 -2.10
N MET A 64 1.27 -6.88 -1.84
CA MET A 64 0.09 -7.74 -1.70
C MET A 64 -0.78 -7.31 -0.52
N GLU A 65 -0.19 -6.99 0.63
CA GLU A 65 -0.96 -6.51 1.79
C GLU A 65 -1.70 -5.19 1.50
N ILE A 66 -1.07 -4.27 0.76
CA ILE A 66 -1.72 -3.02 0.31
C ILE A 66 -2.90 -3.33 -0.62
N LEU A 67 -2.76 -4.28 -1.54
CA LEU A 67 -3.84 -4.67 -2.45
C LEU A 67 -5.00 -5.36 -1.71
N ASP A 68 -4.68 -6.25 -0.77
CA ASP A 68 -5.65 -6.92 0.10
C ASP A 68 -6.43 -5.92 0.97
N PHE A 69 -5.76 -4.85 1.43
CA PHE A 69 -6.43 -3.73 2.08
C PHE A 69 -7.47 -3.09 1.15
N TYR A 70 -7.15 -2.79 -0.11
CA TYR A 70 -8.12 -2.18 -1.02
C TYR A 70 -9.32 -3.08 -1.31
N ASP A 71 -9.15 -4.40 -1.34
CA ASP A 71 -10.26 -5.33 -1.52
C ASP A 71 -11.12 -5.48 -0.27
N SER A 72 -10.52 -5.54 0.91
CA SER A 72 -11.25 -5.60 2.18
C SER A 72 -11.93 -4.29 2.55
N HIS A 73 -11.32 -3.14 2.26
CA HIS A 73 -11.84 -1.81 2.56
C HIS A 73 -13.16 -1.52 1.84
N LYS A 74 -13.39 -2.11 0.66
CA LYS A 74 -14.69 -2.02 -0.06
C LYS A 74 -15.87 -2.57 0.75
N LEU A 75 -15.62 -3.40 1.76
CA LEU A 75 -16.64 -4.03 2.60
C LEU A 75 -16.96 -3.23 3.87
N ILE A 76 -16.22 -2.15 4.15
CA ILE A 76 -16.40 -1.33 5.36
C ILE A 76 -17.47 -0.28 5.08
N THR A 77 -18.70 -0.54 5.54
CA THR A 77 -19.82 0.41 5.43
C THR A 77 -19.96 1.26 6.68
N ASP A 78 -20.62 2.42 6.57
CA ASP A 78 -20.89 3.29 7.71
C ASP A 78 -21.68 2.58 8.82
N GLU A 79 -22.60 1.66 8.48
CA GLU A 79 -23.31 0.88 9.50
C GLU A 79 -22.34 -0.01 10.30
N ARG A 80 -21.35 -0.62 9.63
CA ARG A 80 -20.34 -1.44 10.31
C ARG A 80 -19.45 -0.60 11.21
N ILE A 81 -19.07 0.60 10.78
CA ILE A 81 -18.29 1.55 11.58
C ILE A 81 -19.07 1.95 12.83
N ASN A 82 -20.33 2.38 12.68
CA ASN A 82 -21.18 2.76 13.80
C ASN A 82 -21.40 1.61 14.79
N ALA A 83 -21.63 0.39 14.29
CA ALA A 83 -21.78 -0.79 15.12
C ALA A 83 -20.48 -1.14 15.88
N ALA A 84 -19.30 -0.92 15.28
CA ALA A 84 -18.01 -1.12 15.93
C ALA A 84 -17.75 -0.06 17.00
N MET A 85 -18.04 1.21 16.73
CA MET A 85 -17.88 2.31 17.70
C MET A 85 -18.68 2.09 18.97
N ASN A 86 -19.91 1.55 18.86
CA ASN A 86 -20.75 1.23 20.02
C ASN A 86 -20.20 0.10 20.91
N LYS A 87 -19.23 -0.69 20.42
CA LYS A 87 -18.57 -1.76 21.19
C LYS A 87 -17.30 -1.29 21.91
N LEU A 88 -16.84 -0.06 21.67
CA LEU A 88 -15.67 0.46 22.35
C LEU A 88 -15.96 0.61 23.85
N PRO A 89 -15.01 0.23 24.72
CA PRO A 89 -15.14 0.47 26.15
C PRO A 89 -15.21 1.98 26.40
N LYS A 90 -16.09 2.38 27.33
CA LYS A 90 -16.22 3.76 27.79
C LYS A 90 -15.14 4.13 28.78
#